data_AF-A0A6P0XYT1-F1
#
_entry.id   AF-A0A6P0XYT1-F1
#
_cell.length_a   1.000
_cell.length_b   1.000
_cell.length_c   1.000
_cell.angle_alpha   90.00
_cell.angle_beta   90.00
_cell.angle_gamma   90.00
#
_symmetry.space_group_name_H-M   'P 1'
#
loop_
_entity.id
_entity.type
_entity.pdbx_description
1 polymer ?
#
loop_
_entity_poly.entity_id
_entity_poly.type
_entity_poly.pdbx_seq_one_letter_code
_entity_poly.pdbx_strand_id
1 'polypeptide(L)'
;MPLIKVQTSVSQPEKDKIDSLLKNLSSGMAKHFGKPESYVMTTFESDIPMTFGGSSDEPVMDNYLWLKLRGLNIRKSDFFFLLKRRGLNRMD
;
A
#
# COMPACT_ATOMS: atom_id res chain seq x y z
N MET A 1 15.41 0.78 -5.73
CA MET A 1 14.28 1.31 -6.52
C MET A 1 13.02 0.97 -5.75
N PRO A 2 12.31 1.96 -5.18
CA PRO A 2 11.11 1.73 -4.39
C PRO A 2 9.95 1.16 -5.24
N LEU A 3 9.49 -0.03 -4.89
CA LEU A 3 8.31 -0.67 -5.47
C LEU A 3 7.16 -0.65 -4.46
N ILE A 4 6.00 -0.17 -4.90
CA ILE A 4 4.70 -0.35 -4.23
C ILE A 4 3.92 -1.42 -4.99
N LYS A 5 3.50 -2.44 -4.26
CA LYS A 5 2.54 -3.42 -4.75
C LYS A 5 1.23 -3.26 -3.99
N VAL A 6 0.14 -3.09 -4.74
CA VAL A 6 -1.24 -3.06 -4.27
C VAL A 6 -1.91 -4.38 -4.65
N GLN A 7 -2.55 -5.00 -3.68
CA GLN A 7 -3.25 -6.28 -3.85
C GLN A 7 -4.66 -6.16 -3.25
N THR A 8 -5.66 -6.66 -3.98
CA THR A 8 -7.06 -6.69 -3.52
C THR A 8 -7.75 -8.00 -3.92
N SER A 9 -8.78 -8.40 -3.16
CA SER A 9 -9.67 -9.52 -3.50
C SER A 9 -10.88 -9.06 -4.32
N VAL A 10 -11.06 -7.76 -4.51
CA VAL A 10 -12.15 -7.23 -5.34
C VAL A 10 -11.93 -7.66 -6.78
N SER A 11 -12.96 -8.24 -7.37
CA SER A 11 -12.96 -8.64 -8.77
C SER A 11 -13.31 -7.47 -9.68
N GLN A 12 -12.51 -7.30 -10.73
CA GLN A 12 -12.72 -6.28 -11.77
C GLN A 12 -12.96 -4.83 -11.27
N PRO A 13 -12.01 -4.25 -10.51
CA PRO A 13 -12.07 -2.85 -10.14
C PRO A 13 -12.00 -1.91 -11.37
N GLU A 14 -12.67 -0.77 -11.28
CA GLU A 14 -12.73 0.22 -12.35
C GLU A 14 -11.33 0.79 -12.69
N LYS A 15 -10.94 0.71 -13.97
CA LYS A 15 -9.59 1.06 -14.43
C LYS A 15 -9.18 2.48 -14.09
N ASP A 16 -10.09 3.45 -14.24
CA ASP A 16 -9.80 4.87 -13.97
C ASP A 16 -9.50 5.11 -12.48
N LYS A 17 -10.15 4.36 -11.58
CA LYS A 17 -9.86 4.39 -10.14
C LYS A 17 -8.50 3.77 -9.84
N ILE A 18 -8.14 2.67 -10.49
CA ILE A 18 -6.81 2.04 -10.35
C ILE A 18 -5.71 3.00 -10.79
N ASP A 19 -5.84 3.60 -11.97
CA ASP A 19 -4.83 4.51 -12.51
C ASP A 19 -4.65 5.75 -11.61
N SER A 20 -5.76 6.30 -11.12
CA SER A 20 -5.73 7.42 -10.18
C SER A 20 -5.06 7.04 -8.85
N LEU A 21 -5.39 5.85 -8.32
CA LEU A 21 -4.77 5.32 -7.10
C LEU A 21 -3.25 5.15 -7.26
N LEU A 22 -2.80 4.51 -8.34
CA LEU A 22 -1.37 4.26 -8.58
C LEU A 22 -0.56 5.54 -8.77
N LYS A 23 -1.11 6.56 -9.44
CA LYS A 23 -0.49 7.90 -9.56
C LYS A 23 -0.39 8.60 -8.21
N ASN A 24 -1.44 8.52 -7.39
CA ASN A 24 -1.44 9.10 -6.05
C ASN A 24 -0.41 8.42 -5.13
N LEU A 25 -0.30 7.09 -5.19
CA LEU A 25 0.69 6.32 -4.44
C LEU A 25 2.12 6.64 -4.89
N SER A 26 2.33 6.78 -6.20
CA SER A 26 3.63 7.12 -6.78
C SER A 26 4.13 8.49 -6.30
N SER A 27 3.31 9.52 -6.48
CA SER A 27 3.64 10.89 -6.06
C SER A 27 3.75 11.04 -4.53
N GLY A 28 2.88 10.35 -3.77
CA GLY A 28 2.96 10.30 -2.31
C GLY A 28 4.27 9.69 -1.82
N MET A 29 4.71 8.60 -2.45
CA MET A 29 5.96 7.94 -2.10
C MET A 29 7.18 8.81 -2.45
N ALA A 30 7.22 9.41 -3.64
CA ALA A 30 8.29 10.33 -4.04
C ALA A 30 8.47 11.47 -3.04
N LYS A 31 7.36 12.11 -2.63
CA LYS A 31 7.34 13.16 -1.60
C LYS A 31 7.83 12.67 -0.25
N HIS A 32 7.37 11.51 0.21
CA HIS A 32 7.71 10.99 1.53
C HIS A 32 9.16 10.55 1.68
N PHE A 33 9.77 9.99 0.62
CA PHE A 33 11.14 9.48 0.67
C PHE A 33 12.16 10.44 0.04
N GLY A 34 11.73 11.59 -0.47
CA GLY A 34 12.62 12.59 -1.09
C GLY A 34 13.36 12.07 -2.32
N LYS A 35 12.78 11.10 -3.03
CA LYS A 35 13.35 10.51 -4.26
C LYS A 35 12.55 10.95 -5.48
N PRO A 36 13.19 11.09 -6.65
CA PRO A 36 12.46 11.42 -7.87
C PRO A 36 11.42 10.34 -8.17
N GLU A 37 10.25 10.76 -8.64
CA GLU A 37 9.15 9.86 -8.97
C GLU A 37 9.51 8.86 -10.08
N SER A 38 10.48 9.20 -10.94
CA SER A 38 11.05 8.27 -11.94
C SER A 38 11.70 7.01 -11.35
N TYR A 39 12.00 7.00 -10.05
CA TYR A 39 12.52 5.82 -9.34
C TYR A 39 11.43 5.01 -8.64
N VAL A 40 10.17 5.44 -8.71
CA VAL A 40 9.03 4.81 -8.08
C VAL A 40 8.36 3.87 -9.06
N MET A 41 8.12 2.64 -8.63
CA MET A 41 7.32 1.67 -9.38
C MET A 41 6.06 1.35 -8.59
N THR A 42 4.90 1.33 -9.25
CA THR A 42 3.61 0.96 -8.67
C THR A 42 2.98 -0.16 -9.48
N THR A 43 2.35 -1.11 -8.80
CA THR A 43 1.70 -2.29 -9.42
C THR A 43 0.39 -2.59 -8.69
N PHE A 44 -0.59 -3.10 -9.42
CA PHE A 44 -1.91 -3.45 -8.91
C PHE A 44 -2.27 -4.86 -9.34
N GLU A 45 -2.73 -5.69 -8.40
CA GLU A 45 -3.26 -7.03 -8.66
C GLU A 45 -4.64 -7.17 -7.99
N SER A 46 -5.65 -7.50 -8.79
CA SER A 46 -7.00 -7.85 -8.34
C SER A 46 -7.17 -9.35 -8.17
N ASP A 47 -8.35 -9.76 -7.70
CA ASP A 47 -8.78 -11.16 -7.70
C ASP A 47 -7.88 -12.08 -6.86
N ILE A 48 -7.22 -11.55 -5.83
CA ILE A 48 -6.38 -12.35 -4.95
C ILE A 48 -7.24 -12.98 -3.87
N PRO A 49 -7.30 -14.32 -3.77
CA PRO A 49 -8.05 -14.99 -2.72
C PRO A 49 -7.44 -14.65 -1.36
N MET A 50 -8.27 -14.13 -0.45
CA MET A 50 -7.85 -13.71 0.89
C MET A 50 -8.87 -14.16 1.93
N THR A 51 -8.36 -14.58 3.09
CA THR A 51 -9.17 -14.92 4.26
C THR A 51 -8.88 -13.92 5.37
N PHE A 52 -9.91 -13.48 6.09
CA PHE A 52 -9.75 -12.68 7.31
C PHE A 52 -10.27 -13.48 8.49
N GLY A 53 -9.45 -13.61 9.55
CA GLY A 53 -9.82 -14.42 10.72
C GLY A 53 -10.12 -15.90 10.40
N GLY A 54 -9.63 -16.42 9.27
CA GLY A 54 -9.93 -17.79 8.80
C GLY A 54 -11.25 -17.92 8.01
N SER A 55 -12.02 -16.84 7.85
CA SER A 55 -13.23 -16.81 7.02
C SER A 55 -12.93 -16.25 5.62
N SER A 56 -13.57 -16.84 4.61
CA SER A 56 -13.54 -16.38 3.21
C SER A 56 -14.79 -15.59 2.82
N ASP A 57 -15.82 -15.57 3.67
CA ASP A 57 -17.16 -15.04 3.37
C ASP A 57 -17.34 -13.59 3.82
N GLU A 58 -16.46 -13.09 4.69
CA GLU A 58 -16.44 -11.68 5.04
C GLU A 58 -15.80 -10.88 3.91
N PRO A 59 -16.33 -9.71 3.51
CA PRO A 59 -15.67 -8.84 2.57
C PRO A 59 -14.38 -8.32 3.21
N VAL A 60 -13.29 -9.08 3.05
CA VAL A 60 -11.95 -8.77 3.56
C VAL A 60 -11.44 -7.43 3.00
N MET A 61 -12.09 -6.90 1.95
CA MET A 61 -11.54 -5.88 1.05
C MET A 61 -12.48 -4.70 0.76
N ASP A 62 -13.33 -4.28 1.69
CA ASP A 62 -13.97 -2.95 1.52
C ASP A 62 -13.08 -1.79 1.99
N ASN A 63 -11.98 -2.04 2.74
CA ASN A 63 -11.11 -0.97 3.25
C ASN A 63 -9.62 -1.31 3.55
N TYR A 64 -9.12 -2.50 3.22
CA TYR A 64 -7.73 -2.89 3.55
C TYR A 64 -6.82 -2.95 2.32
N LEU A 65 -5.80 -2.09 2.29
CA LEU A 65 -4.77 -2.03 1.24
C LEU A 65 -3.48 -2.70 1.74
N TRP A 66 -3.09 -3.84 1.16
CA TRP A 66 -1.76 -4.40 1.38
C TRP A 66 -0.72 -3.63 0.57
N LEU A 67 0.17 -2.92 1.27
CA LEU A 67 1.28 -2.17 0.68
C LEU A 67 2.59 -2.90 0.95
N LYS A 68 3.16 -3.53 -0.08
CA LYS A 68 4.51 -4.12 0.02
C LYS A 68 5.53 -3.15 -0.56
N LEU A 69 6.42 -2.65 0.30
CA LEU A 69 7.56 -1.81 -0.08
C LEU A 69 8.83 -2.66 -0.22
N ARG A 70 9.52 -2.57 -1.37
CA ARG A 70 10.84 -3.20 -1.59
C ARG A 70 11.87 -2.18 -2.08
N GLY A 71 13.15 -2.44 -1.83
CA GLY A 71 14.26 -1.66 -2.40
C GLY A 71 14.47 -0.28 -1.77
N LEU A 72 14.02 -0.13 -0.52
CA LEU A 72 14.00 1.09 0.26
C LEU A 72 14.89 0.85 1.50
N ASN A 73 16.05 1.49 1.55
CA ASN A 73 16.97 1.44 2.70
C ASN A 73 16.41 2.38 3.79
N ILE A 74 15.32 1.94 4.41
CA ILE A 74 14.57 2.71 5.42
C ILE A 74 15.31 2.49 6.74
N ARG A 75 15.79 3.57 7.36
CA ARG A 75 16.32 3.47 8.72
C ARG A 75 15.13 3.18 9.66
N LYS A 76 15.32 2.37 10.70
CA LYS A 76 14.27 2.06 11.71
C LYS A 76 13.54 3.33 12.23
N SER A 77 14.23 4.47 12.29
CA SER A 77 13.70 5.78 12.67
C SER A 77 12.60 6.30 11.73
N ASP A 78 12.70 6.01 10.44
CA ASP A 78 11.78 6.52 9.42
C ASP A 78 10.43 5.77 9.49
N PHE A 79 10.44 4.53 9.99
CA PHE A 79 9.23 3.71 10.21
C PHE A 79 8.39 4.23 11.38
N PHE A 80 9.04 4.68 12.46
CA PHE A 80 8.35 5.25 13.64
C PHE A 80 7.59 6.54 13.30
N PHE A 81 8.11 7.33 12.36
CA PHE A 81 7.47 8.57 11.93
C PHE A 81 6.14 8.32 11.20
N LEU A 82 6.05 7.21 10.43
CA LEU A 82 4.84 6.85 9.69
C LEU A 82 3.69 6.38 10.60
N LEU A 83 4.02 5.63 11.67
CA LEU A 83 3.03 5.13 12.63
C LEU A 83 2.53 6.22 13.58
N LYS A 84 3.41 7.12 14.03
CA LYS A 84 3.07 8.18 15.00
C LYS A 84 2.10 9.23 14.43
N ARG A 85 2.04 9.40 13.10
CA ARG A 85 1.08 10.28 12.42
C ARG A 85 -0.34 9.69 12.29
N ARG A 86 -0.53 8.39 12.54
CA ARG A 86 -1.84 7.72 12.52
C ARG A 86 -2.41 7.41 13.92
N GLY A 87 -1.82 7.95 14.99
CA GLY A 87 -2.39 7.83 16.33
C GLY A 87 -2.51 6.39 16.87
N LEU A 88 -1.82 5.41 16.28
CA LEU A 88 -1.70 4.09 16.89
C LEU A 88 -0.66 4.17 18.02
N ASN A 89 -1.14 4.38 19.23
CA ASN A 89 -0.34 4.12 20.43
C ASN A 89 -0.03 2.63 20.47
N ARG A 90 1.20 2.31 20.89
CA ARG A 90 1.64 0.93 21.15
C ARG A 90 0.63 0.27 22.08
N MET A 91 0.15 -0.91 21.72
CA MET A 91 -0.35 -1.86 22.71
C MET A 91 0.88 -2.58 23.26
N ASP A 92 1.12 -2.40 24.55
CA ASP A 92 2.06 -3.20 25.33
C ASP A 92 1.57 -4.65 25.47
#